data_AF-A0A432UBY3-F1
#
_entry.id   AF-A0A432UBY3-F1
#
_cell.length_a   1.000
_cell.length_b   1.000
_cell.length_c   1.000
_cell.angle_alpha   90.00
_cell.angle_beta   90.00
_cell.angle_gamma   90.00
#
_symmetry.space_group_name_H-M   'P 1'
#
loop_
_entity.id
_entity.type
_entity.pdbx_description
1 polymer ?
#
loop_
_entity_poly.entity_id
_entity_poly.type
_entity_poly.pdbx_seq_one_letter_code
_entity_poly.pdbx_strand_id
1 'polypeptide(L)'
;MRGKIKGAFSLRFYIKKLLELKDKPDETAKGLALGVFIGFLPINGFQVLVAVTIAAVTRVSKIAAAIGTHVTNPWTTIPILILDYYVGCFLLGIHPHLPHVNFSSLTSILSAGKAIILPMFVGGVFLGLIFSVLSYFGMKKLLTGRVDAVRNYVEKLKKEERALD
;
A
#
# COMPACT_ATOMS: atom_id res chain seq x y z
N MET A 1 -18.90 -24.75 12.40
CA MET A 1 -17.82 -24.37 11.44
C MET A 1 -18.06 -23.01 10.73
N ARG A 2 -18.64 -22.00 11.41
CA ARG A 2 -19.09 -20.72 10.78
C ARG A 2 -18.14 -19.52 10.96
N GLY A 3 -16.98 -19.69 11.62
CA GLY A 3 -16.11 -18.58 12.04
C GLY A 3 -14.84 -18.33 11.21
N LYS A 4 -14.46 -19.22 10.28
CA LYS A 4 -13.15 -19.18 9.60
C LYS A 4 -13.11 -18.36 8.29
N ILE A 5 -14.23 -17.89 7.77
CA ILE A 5 -14.28 -17.30 6.42
C ILE A 5 -14.17 -15.75 6.43
N LYS A 6 -14.44 -15.08 7.57
CA LYS A 6 -14.35 -13.61 7.65
C LYS A 6 -12.93 -13.06 7.90
N GLY A 7 -11.94 -13.94 8.08
CA GLY A 7 -10.58 -13.54 8.50
C GLY A 7 -9.64 -13.14 7.37
N ALA A 8 -9.83 -13.67 6.16
CA ALA A 8 -8.91 -13.47 5.04
C ALA A 8 -8.85 -12.03 4.51
N PHE A 9 -9.90 -11.23 4.75
CA PHE A 9 -9.99 -9.82 4.38
C PHE A 9 -9.87 -8.85 5.57
N SER A 10 -9.57 -9.35 6.76
CA SER A 10 -9.45 -8.47 7.93
C SER A 10 -8.11 -7.76 7.93
N LEU A 11 -8.11 -6.43 7.97
CA LEU A 11 -6.91 -5.60 8.17
C LEU A 11 -6.03 -6.11 9.32
N ARG A 12 -6.65 -6.67 10.37
CA ARG A 12 -5.98 -7.30 11.51
C ARG A 12 -5.10 -8.50 11.12
N PHE A 13 -5.53 -9.29 10.14
CA PHE A 13 -4.76 -10.44 9.65
C PHE A 13 -3.46 -10.00 8.96
N TYR A 14 -3.55 -9.01 8.07
CA TYR A 14 -2.38 -8.45 7.40
C TYR A 14 -1.42 -7.79 8.38
N ILE A 15 -1.92 -7.00 9.32
CA ILE A 15 -1.11 -6.39 10.38
C ILE A 15 -0.40 -7.49 11.20
N LYS A 16 -1.11 -8.54 11.61
CA LYS A 16 -0.51 -9.65 12.36
C LYS A 16 0.63 -10.30 11.57
N LYS A 17 0.40 -10.57 10.28
CA LYS A 17 1.41 -11.20 9.40
C LYS A 17 2.63 -10.31 9.21
N LEU A 18 2.45 -9.00 9.07
CA LEU A 18 3.55 -8.03 8.99
C LEU A 18 4.36 -7.97 10.29
N LEU A 19 3.68 -8.10 11.43
CA LEU A 19 4.32 -8.11 12.75
C LEU A 19 5.05 -9.42 13.07
N GLU A 20 4.72 -10.52 12.38
CA GLU A 20 5.40 -11.82 12.50
C GLU A 20 6.66 -11.90 11.61
N LEU A 21 6.89 -10.90 10.74
CA LEU A 21 8.10 -10.84 9.92
C LEU A 21 9.33 -10.64 10.81
N LYS A 22 10.39 -11.39 10.50
CA LYS A 22 11.71 -11.28 11.16
C LYS A 22 12.55 -10.11 10.61
N ASP A 23 11.99 -9.32 9.71
CA ASP A 23 12.66 -8.18 9.08
C ASP A 23 12.81 -7.03 10.08
N LYS A 24 13.74 -6.09 9.81
CA LYS A 24 13.88 -4.89 10.64
C LYS A 24 12.60 -4.04 10.55
N PRO A 25 12.17 -3.40 11.65
CA PRO A 25 10.98 -2.54 11.66
C PRO A 25 10.92 -1.52 10.52
N ASP A 26 12.08 -0.92 10.20
CA ASP A 26 12.21 0.07 9.13
C ASP A 26 12.08 -0.55 7.72
N GLU A 27 12.62 -1.76 7.50
CA GLU A 27 12.54 -2.46 6.22
C GLU A 27 11.11 -2.94 5.92
N THR A 28 10.38 -3.39 6.95
CA THR A 28 8.95 -3.74 6.85
C THR A 28 8.11 -2.50 6.55
N ALA A 29 8.34 -1.39 7.26
CA ALA A 29 7.61 -0.14 7.04
C ALA A 29 7.85 0.43 5.63
N LYS A 30 9.10 0.45 5.16
CA LYS A 30 9.46 0.87 3.79
C LYS A 30 8.84 -0.04 2.73
N GLY A 31 8.89 -1.35 2.94
CA GLY A 31 8.24 -2.32 2.06
C GLY A 31 6.75 -2.07 1.95
N LEU A 32 6.05 -1.91 3.08
CA LEU A 32 4.63 -1.62 3.10
C LEU A 32 4.29 -0.30 2.37
N ALA A 33 5.05 0.76 2.64
CA ALA A 33 4.87 2.07 2.01
C ALA A 33 5.03 2.00 0.48
N LEU A 34 6.03 1.26 0.00
CA LEU A 34 6.23 1.00 -1.43
C LEU A 34 5.04 0.24 -2.04
N GLY A 35 4.56 -0.80 -1.35
CA GLY A 35 3.38 -1.56 -1.78
C GLY A 35 2.12 -0.70 -1.87
N VAL A 36 1.89 0.16 -0.87
CA VAL A 36 0.76 1.10 -0.86
C VAL A 36 0.86 2.07 -2.03
N PHE A 37 2.03 2.68 -2.24
CA PHE A 37 2.26 3.58 -3.39
C PHE A 37 1.88 2.92 -4.72
N ILE A 38 2.35 1.69 -4.92
CA ILE A 38 2.10 0.94 -6.16
C ILE A 38 0.64 0.52 -6.29
N GLY A 39 -0.06 0.28 -5.17
CA GLY A 39 -1.49 -0.03 -5.15
C GLY A 39 -2.40 1.10 -5.60
N PHE A 40 -1.94 2.36 -5.53
CA PHE A 40 -2.64 3.55 -6.06
C PHE A 40 -2.34 3.81 -7.54
N LEU A 41 -1.37 3.12 -8.14
CA LEU A 41 -1.13 3.25 -9.57
C LEU A 41 -2.16 2.41 -10.34
N PRO A 42 -2.66 2.87 -11.50
CA PRO A 42 -3.65 2.15 -12.29
C PRO A 42 -3.04 0.96 -13.08
N ILE A 43 -2.18 0.17 -12.43
CA ILE A 43 -1.50 -1.03 -12.96
C ILE A 43 -2.06 -2.32 -12.35
N ASN A 44 -3.38 -2.33 -12.14
CA ASN A 44 -4.12 -3.46 -11.57
C ASN A 44 -3.80 -4.77 -12.30
N GLY A 45 -3.45 -5.81 -11.55
CA GLY A 45 -3.03 -7.11 -12.08
C GLY A 45 -1.51 -7.34 -12.03
N PHE A 46 -0.70 -6.32 -12.34
CA PHE A 46 0.77 -6.41 -12.29
C PHE A 46 1.39 -5.76 -11.04
N GLN A 47 0.58 -5.06 -10.24
CA GLN A 47 1.02 -4.32 -9.05
C GLN A 47 1.88 -5.14 -8.07
N VAL A 48 1.52 -6.40 -7.79
CA VAL A 48 2.29 -7.26 -6.86
C VAL A 48 3.67 -7.56 -7.44
N LEU A 49 3.73 -7.91 -8.73
CA LEU A 49 4.98 -8.21 -9.41
C LEU A 49 5.90 -6.99 -9.41
N VAL A 50 5.37 -5.81 -9.76
CA VAL A 50 6.12 -4.55 -9.76
C VAL A 50 6.59 -4.21 -8.35
N ALA A 51 5.72 -4.32 -7.34
CA ALA A 51 6.07 -4.03 -5.94
C ALA A 51 7.13 -4.96 -5.39
N VAL A 52 7.03 -6.26 -5.64
CA VAL A 52 8.03 -7.23 -5.19
C VAL A 52 9.36 -7.03 -5.92
N THR A 53 9.33 -6.71 -7.20
CA THR A 53 10.54 -6.44 -7.99
C THR A 53 11.27 -5.20 -7.47
N ILE A 54 10.56 -4.08 -7.30
CA ILE A 54 11.15 -2.85 -6.74
C ILE A 54 11.60 -3.09 -5.31
N ALA A 55 10.84 -3.84 -4.50
CA ALA A 55 11.24 -4.18 -3.14
C ALA A 55 12.53 -5.02 -3.09
N ALA A 56 12.71 -5.93 -4.04
CA ALA A 56 13.93 -6.74 -4.15
C ALA A 56 15.14 -5.88 -4.51
N VAL A 57 15.00 -4.94 -5.44
CA VAL A 57 16.06 -4.01 -5.85
C VAL A 57 16.43 -3.05 -4.71
N THR A 58 15.42 -2.51 -4.03
CA THR A 58 15.61 -1.56 -2.91
C THR A 58 15.96 -2.24 -1.58
N ARG A 59 16.03 -3.58 -1.56
CA ARG A 59 16.33 -4.41 -0.39
C ARG A 59 15.42 -4.13 0.81
N VAL A 60 14.14 -3.88 0.56
CA VAL A 60 13.10 -3.75 1.58
C VAL A 60 12.27 -5.03 1.66
N SER A 61 11.38 -5.13 2.65
CA SER A 61 10.59 -6.34 2.84
C SER A 61 9.64 -6.59 1.66
N LYS A 62 9.92 -7.65 0.89
CA LYS A 62 9.12 -8.08 -0.27
C LYS A 62 7.72 -8.50 0.13
N ILE A 63 7.59 -9.17 1.28
CA ILE A 63 6.29 -9.61 1.82
C ILE A 63 5.48 -8.40 2.23
N ALA A 64 6.10 -7.42 2.89
CA ALA A 64 5.42 -6.18 3.25
C ALA A 64 4.97 -5.38 2.02
N ALA A 65 5.79 -5.32 0.98
CA ALA A 65 5.43 -4.71 -0.30
C ALA A 65 4.25 -5.40 -0.97
N ALA A 66 4.25 -6.73 -1.06
CA ALA A 66 3.12 -7.48 -1.59
C ALA A 66 1.83 -7.20 -0.79
N ILE A 67 1.90 -7.23 0.54
CA ILE A 67 0.76 -6.91 1.41
C ILE A 67 0.28 -5.46 1.20
N GLY A 68 1.19 -4.51 1.04
CA GLY A 68 0.86 -3.10 0.80
C GLY A 68 0.06 -2.89 -0.48
N THR A 69 0.33 -3.67 -1.54
CA THR A 69 -0.47 -3.58 -2.77
C THR A 69 -1.91 -4.05 -2.60
N HIS A 70 -2.18 -4.91 -1.60
CA HIS A 70 -3.53 -5.39 -1.30
C HIS A 70 -4.35 -4.42 -0.43
N VAL A 71 -3.83 -3.23 -0.15
CA VAL A 71 -4.65 -2.14 0.40
C VAL A 71 -5.77 -1.77 -0.59
N THR A 72 -5.54 -1.93 -1.88
CA THR A 72 -6.56 -1.83 -2.92
C THR A 72 -7.11 -3.23 -3.26
N ASN A 73 -8.26 -3.57 -2.68
CA ASN A 73 -9.07 -4.74 -3.01
C ASN A 73 -10.01 -4.40 -4.18
N PRO A 74 -10.39 -5.32 -5.10
CA PRO A 74 -11.40 -5.11 -6.15
C PRO A 74 -12.60 -4.22 -5.77
N TRP A 75 -13.11 -4.34 -4.54
CA TRP A 75 -14.19 -3.48 -4.04
C TRP A 75 -13.79 -2.02 -3.81
N THR A 76 -12.57 -1.78 -3.33
CA THR A 76 -12.01 -0.45 -3.09
C THR A 76 -11.29 0.14 -4.31
N THR A 77 -10.88 -0.70 -5.27
CA THR A 77 -10.16 -0.26 -6.46
C THR A 77 -11.02 0.68 -7.30
N ILE A 78 -12.30 0.36 -7.53
CA ILE A 78 -13.21 1.22 -8.31
C ILE A 78 -13.31 2.64 -7.75
N PRO A 79 -13.67 2.86 -6.46
CA PRO A 79 -13.75 4.21 -5.91
C PRO A 79 -12.39 4.92 -5.87
N ILE A 80 -11.28 4.19 -5.66
CA ILE A 80 -9.93 4.78 -5.69
C ILE A 80 -9.60 5.28 -7.10
N LEU A 81 -9.84 4.48 -8.15
CA LEU A 81 -9.58 4.89 -9.53
C LEU A 81 -10.41 6.11 -9.96
N ILE A 82 -11.66 6.18 -9.50
CA ILE A 82 -12.51 7.36 -9.70
C ILE A 82 -11.88 8.57 -9.01
N LEU A 83 -11.49 8.42 -7.75
CA LEU A 83 -10.88 9.49 -6.97
C LEU A 83 -9.52 9.94 -7.57
N ASP A 84 -8.70 9.01 -8.03
CA ASP A 84 -7.45 9.27 -8.75
C ASP A 84 -7.72 10.05 -10.04
N TYR A 85 -8.75 9.68 -10.80
CA TYR A 85 -9.14 10.42 -12.00
C TYR A 85 -9.55 11.86 -11.68
N TYR A 86 -10.43 12.08 -10.70
CA TYR A 86 -10.87 13.43 -10.32
C TYR A 86 -9.74 14.28 -9.76
N VAL A 87 -8.90 13.72 -8.90
CA VAL A 87 -7.72 14.42 -8.36
C VAL A 87 -6.73 14.71 -9.48
N GLY A 88 -6.51 13.79 -10.40
CA GLY A 88 -5.69 14.00 -11.58
C GLY A 88 -6.20 15.09 -12.50
N CYS A 89 -7.50 15.11 -12.79
CA CYS A 89 -8.16 16.16 -13.56
C CYS A 89 -8.00 17.52 -12.89
N PHE A 90 -8.19 17.58 -11.57
CA PHE A 90 -7.98 18.79 -10.78
C PHE A 90 -6.53 19.29 -10.86
N LEU A 91 -5.55 18.38 -10.72
CA LEU A 91 -4.12 18.73 -10.80
C LEU A 91 -3.68 19.15 -12.21
N LEU A 92 -4.28 18.57 -13.25
CA LEU A 92 -3.97 18.90 -14.65
C LEU A 92 -4.79 20.09 -15.18
N GLY A 93 -5.75 20.62 -14.42
CA GLY A 93 -6.65 21.67 -14.88
C GLY A 93 -7.59 21.22 -16.02
N ILE A 94 -7.90 19.92 -16.08
CA ILE A 94 -8.76 19.33 -17.11
C ILE A 94 -10.16 19.13 -16.54
N HIS A 95 -11.20 19.50 -17.29
CA HIS A 95 -12.57 19.20 -16.90
C HIS A 95 -12.83 17.68 -16.99
N PRO A 96 -13.29 17.03 -15.90
CA PRO A 96 -13.65 15.62 -15.92
C PRO A 96 -14.75 15.40 -16.96
N HIS A 97 -14.48 14.53 -17.93
CA HIS A 97 -15.46 14.16 -18.94
C HIS A 97 -15.23 12.71 -19.33
N LEU A 98 -16.32 11.99 -19.59
CA LEU A 98 -16.25 10.65 -20.16
C LEU A 98 -16.08 10.79 -21.67
N PRO A 99 -14.93 10.48 -22.26
CA PRO A 99 -14.74 10.59 -23.69
C PRO A 99 -15.69 9.63 -24.43
N HIS A 100 -16.35 10.13 -25.47
CA HIS A 100 -17.14 9.28 -26.36
C HIS A 100 -16.18 8.42 -27.20
N VAL A 101 -16.17 7.11 -26.93
CA VAL A 101 -15.34 6.16 -27.67
C VAL A 101 -16.09 5.72 -28.92
N ASN A 102 -15.55 6.09 -30.08
CA ASN A 102 -16.00 5.52 -31.34
C ASN A 102 -15.15 4.28 -31.67
N PHE A 103 -15.75 3.09 -31.61
CA PHE A 103 -15.07 1.80 -31.82
C PHE A 103 -14.58 1.58 -33.25
N SER A 104 -14.98 2.43 -34.20
CA SER A 104 -14.59 2.33 -35.61
C SER A 104 -13.18 2.86 -35.91
N SER A 105 -12.52 3.52 -34.96
CA SER A 105 -11.18 4.08 -35.17
C SER A 105 -10.23 3.79 -34.00
N LEU A 106 -9.07 3.21 -34.33
CA LEU A 106 -8.02 2.92 -33.36
C LEU A 106 -7.45 4.20 -32.72
N THR A 107 -7.42 5.31 -33.46
CA THR A 107 -6.95 6.61 -32.94
C THR A 107 -7.92 7.20 -31.91
N SER A 108 -9.23 7.02 -32.13
CA SER A 108 -10.27 7.42 -31.17
C SER A 108 -10.18 6.63 -29.87
N ILE A 109 -9.95 5.32 -29.95
CA ILE A 109 -9.74 4.47 -28.77
C ILE A 109 -8.50 4.90 -27.99
N LEU A 110 -7.38 5.14 -28.69
CA LEU A 110 -6.12 5.53 -28.05
C LEU A 110 -6.22 6.91 -27.38
N SER A 111 -6.86 7.87 -28.04
CA SER A 111 -7.05 9.22 -27.49
C SER A 111 -7.95 9.22 -26.26
N ALA A 112 -9.06 8.47 -26.28
CA ALA A 112 -9.93 8.28 -25.13
C ALA A 112 -9.21 7.58 -23.96
N GLY A 113 -8.42 6.55 -24.26
CA GLY A 113 -7.59 5.87 -23.26
C GLY A 113 -6.60 6.83 -22.60
N LYS A 114 -5.88 7.64 -23.38
CA LYS A 114 -4.95 8.67 -22.84
C LYS A 114 -5.68 9.70 -21.98
N ALA A 115 -6.86 10.17 -22.39
CA ALA A 115 -7.64 11.16 -21.66
C ALA A 115 -8.09 10.69 -20.26
N ILE A 116 -8.23 9.37 -20.07
CA ILE A 116 -8.61 8.77 -18.78
C ILE A 116 -7.37 8.35 -17.98
N ILE A 117 -6.47 7.60 -18.61
CA ILE A 117 -5.31 6.99 -17.97
C ILE A 117 -4.35 8.06 -17.46
N LEU A 118 -4.12 9.15 -18.22
CA LEU A 118 -3.16 10.18 -17.83
C LEU A 118 -3.57 10.90 -16.53
N PRO A 119 -4.79 11.43 -16.37
CA PRO A 119 -5.25 11.96 -15.09
C PRO A 119 -5.18 10.91 -13.97
N MET A 120 -5.60 9.67 -14.21
CA MET A 120 -5.54 8.61 -13.19
C MET A 120 -4.12 8.35 -12.69
N PHE A 121 -3.12 8.35 -13.58
CA PHE A 121 -1.72 8.21 -13.15
C PHE A 121 -1.27 9.41 -12.32
N VAL A 122 -1.64 10.63 -12.70
CA VAL A 122 -1.25 11.85 -11.96
C VAL A 122 -1.89 11.86 -10.57
N GLY A 123 -3.19 11.58 -10.47
CA GLY A 123 -3.88 11.48 -9.19
C GLY A 123 -3.38 10.32 -8.35
N GLY A 124 -3.16 9.14 -8.95
CA GLY A 124 -2.63 7.96 -8.28
C GLY A 124 -1.22 8.16 -7.74
N VAL A 125 -0.34 8.87 -8.47
CA VAL A 125 0.98 9.26 -7.94
C VAL A 125 0.84 10.22 -6.76
N PHE A 126 -0.01 11.23 -6.87
CA PHE A 126 -0.21 12.23 -5.82
C PHE A 126 -0.77 11.60 -4.53
N LEU A 127 -1.86 10.85 -4.64
CA LEU A 127 -2.50 10.18 -3.51
C LEU A 127 -1.64 9.03 -3.00
N GLY A 128 -1.05 8.26 -3.91
CA GLY A 128 -0.11 7.20 -3.57
C GLY A 128 1.04 7.71 -2.72
N LEU A 129 1.61 8.89 -3.02
CA LEU A 129 2.66 9.50 -2.19
C LEU A 129 2.14 9.82 -0.78
N ILE A 130 0.97 10.44 -0.66
CA ILE A 130 0.37 10.79 0.63
C ILE A 130 0.13 9.52 1.46
N PHE A 131 -0.56 8.53 0.90
CA PHE A 131 -0.88 7.28 1.59
C PHE A 131 0.34 6.42 1.87
N SER A 132 1.36 6.45 1.01
CA SER A 132 2.63 5.77 1.23
C SER A 132 3.37 6.32 2.45
N VAL A 133 3.45 7.66 2.56
CA VAL A 133 4.07 8.33 3.71
C VAL A 133 3.30 8.01 5.00
N LEU A 134 1.97 8.10 4.97
CA LEU A 134 1.12 7.74 6.11
C LEU A 134 1.32 6.28 6.53
N SER A 135 1.39 5.36 5.56
CA SER A 135 1.62 3.93 5.80
C SER A 135 2.98 3.66 6.43
N TYR A 136 4.04 4.34 5.98
CA TYR A 136 5.38 4.24 6.56
C TYR A 136 5.38 4.62 8.04
N PHE A 137 4.86 5.81 8.37
CA PHE A 137 4.84 6.29 9.75
C PHE A 137 3.92 5.45 10.65
N GLY A 138 2.75 5.06 10.15
CA GLY A 138 1.82 4.19 10.87
C GLY A 138 2.44 2.84 11.21
N MET A 139 3.08 2.19 10.23
CA MET A 139 3.70 0.88 10.43
C MET A 139 4.95 0.97 11.30
N LYS A 140 5.79 2.00 11.10
CA LYS A 140 6.99 2.21 11.92
C LYS A 140 6.62 2.38 13.39
N LYS A 141 5.65 3.25 13.70
CA LYS A 141 5.17 3.48 15.07
C LYS A 141 4.62 2.20 15.71
N LEU A 142 3.89 1.41 14.94
CA LEU A 142 3.33 0.14 15.42
C LEU A 142 4.42 -0.89 15.73
N LEU A 143 5.47 -0.98 14.91
CA LEU A 143 6.58 -1.92 15.11
C LEU A 143 7.50 -1.48 16.25
N THR A 144 7.91 -0.21 16.30
CA THR A 144 8.79 0.30 17.36
C THR A 144 8.13 0.19 18.73
N GLY A 145 6.83 0.53 18.84
CA GLY A 145 6.11 0.40 20.11
C GLY A 145 6.09 -1.03 20.67
N ARG A 146 6.11 -2.07 19.81
CA ARG A 146 6.23 -3.46 20.25
C ARG A 146 7.65 -3.83 20.66
N VAL A 147 8.65 -3.37 19.92
CA VAL A 147 10.06 -3.60 20.25
C VAL A 147 10.41 -2.96 21.60
N ASP A 148 9.94 -1.73 21.83
CA ASP A 148 10.16 -1.00 23.08
C ASP A 148 9.47 -1.70 24.27
N ALA A 149 8.25 -2.20 24.07
CA ALA A 149 7.53 -2.94 25.12
C ALA A 149 8.26 -4.23 25.54
N VAL A 150 8.76 -5.01 24.57
CA VAL A 150 9.53 -6.23 24.85
C VAL A 150 10.86 -5.89 25.51
N ARG A 151 11.55 -4.85 25.01
CA ARG A 151 12.81 -4.38 25.59
C ARG A 151 12.64 -3.96 27.04
N ASN A 152 11.62 -3.17 27.35
CA ASN A 152 11.32 -2.72 28.72
C ASN A 152 10.99 -3.91 29.64
N TYR A 153 10.29 -4.92 29.13
CA TYR A 153 10.01 -6.14 29.88
C TYR A 153 11.29 -6.94 30.21
N VAL A 154 12.17 -7.13 29.22
CA VAL A 154 13.47 -7.80 29.42
C VAL A 154 14.37 -7.01 30.36
N GLU A 155 14.40 -5.68 30.26
CA GLU A 155 15.16 -4.82 31.18
C GLU A 155 14.62 -4.90 32.61
N LYS A 156 13.29 -5.04 32.78
CA LYS A 156 12.68 -5.25 34.10
C LYS A 156 13.09 -6.60 34.71
N LEU A 157 13.02 -7.69 33.94
CA LEU A 157 13.47 -9.02 34.40
C LEU A 157 14.95 -9.02 34.81
N LYS A 158 15.82 -8.41 34.01
CA LYS A 158 17.25 -8.27 34.34
C LYS A 158 17.54 -7.42 35.58
N LYS A 159 16.59 -6.57 36.00
CA LYS A 159 16.70 -5.80 37.26
C LYS A 159 16.21 -6.64 38.44
N GLU A 160 15.16 -7.45 38.25
CA GLU A 160 14.64 -8.36 39.26
C GLU A 160 15.65 -9.49 39.57
N GLU A 161 16.28 -10.09 38.55
CA GLU A 161 17.35 -11.10 38.74
C GLU A 161 18.54 -10.52 39.53
N ARG A 162 19.01 -9.32 39.16
CA ARG A 162 20.11 -8.64 39.87
C ARG A 162 19.80 -8.17 41.29
N ALA A 163 18.52 -8.17 41.69
CA ALA A 163 18.13 -7.84 43.06
C ALA A 163 18.00 -9.09 43.96
N LEU A 164 18.04 -10.28 43.36
CA LEU A 164 18.00 -11.58 44.05
C LEU A 164 19.40 -12.15 44.31
N ASP A 165 20.41 -11.72 43.55
CA ASP A 165 21.84 -12.02 43.75
C ASP A 165 22.50 -11.04 44.74
#